data_AF-A0A537N8M1-F1
#
_entry.id   AF-A0A537N8M1-F1
#
_cell.length_a   1.000
_cell.length_b   1.000
_cell.length_c   1.000
_cell.angle_alpha   90.00
_cell.angle_beta   90.00
_cell.angle_gamma   90.00
#
_symmetry.space_group_name_H-M   'P 1'
#
loop_
_entity.id
_entity.type
_entity.pdbx_description
1 polymer ?
#
loop_
_entity_poly.entity_id
_entity_poly.type
_entity_poly.pdbx_seq_one_letter_code
_entity_poly.pdbx_strand_id
1 'polypeptide(L)'
;MRRHRSRILPAIHRALVGLAAVAILAGGAGDPAQARSRRHHHADHGGNGGYQPPYAAIVVDANSGRVLHASNPDSLRHPASITKIMTLYVLFEQLEAGKLKLDSRLPVSAHAAAQEPSKLGLEPGQAIATEDAIKAVVTKSANDIAVVIAEAVAGSEEDFARLMTRKAHALGMTRTVYTNASGLPDDEQVSTARDQALLGRAVQDRFPRYYRYFATSSFHFHGMDIRNHNHLLGRIQGVDGIKTGYTRASGFNLVSSVRRGGRHVVAVVFGGSSSGARDARMRDLIEQHIAEASIQRTVPMIAEAIESEPARANTRVAAADPAARITSGEPAPKTRADAASTAPRSGSVEPIQPIPVKTITVRPRVIQSSALGSLVTPAPQANIAPPQWAVAPPGPAAVAAQPPVPAAAVSTAPAAIARAPAMPASEPAPLPPPPGARPGILGTLPVQRVSAESEPAPASAPAALPAPAIQRAAMSRSGWIIQLGAFADEAEAKQRLRSAQSMAHSLLASADGFTERVVKGSKELYRARFAGFDKEKAEAACHYFKRNDIACMTLRN
;
A
#
# COMPACT_ATOMS: atom_id res chain seq x y z
N MET A 1 43.65 -20.37 -86.82
CA MET A 1 44.51 -21.03 -85.82
C MET A 1 43.61 -21.71 -84.78
N ARG A 2 43.19 -22.97 -85.01
CA ARG A 2 43.72 -24.22 -84.42
C ARG A 2 43.78 -24.17 -82.89
N ARG A 3 42.82 -24.82 -82.19
CA ARG A 3 42.85 -26.21 -81.64
C ARG A 3 43.26 -26.14 -80.15
N HIS A 4 42.75 -26.88 -79.18
CA HIS A 4 41.97 -28.13 -79.05
C HIS A 4 41.22 -28.01 -77.69
N ARG A 5 39.92 -28.37 -77.54
CA ARG A 5 39.40 -29.73 -77.18
C ARG A 5 40.13 -30.36 -75.98
N SER A 6 39.54 -31.07 -75.02
CA SER A 6 38.16 -31.48 -74.69
C SER A 6 38.26 -32.58 -73.63
N ARG A 7 37.27 -32.67 -72.72
CA ARG A 7 36.74 -33.91 -72.08
C ARG A 7 37.67 -34.59 -71.05
N ILE A 8 37.17 -35.04 -69.90
CA ILE A 8 36.40 -36.30 -69.74
C ILE A 8 35.32 -36.16 -68.62
N LEU A 9 34.11 -36.61 -68.95
CA LEU A 9 32.89 -36.86 -68.15
C LEU A 9 33.02 -38.24 -67.39
N PRO A 10 31.98 -38.88 -66.80
CA PRO A 10 31.06 -38.54 -65.70
C PRO A 10 30.74 -39.78 -64.79
N ALA A 11 29.71 -39.67 -63.92
CA ALA A 11 28.84 -40.75 -63.40
C ALA A 11 29.48 -41.75 -62.40
N ILE A 12 28.80 -42.30 -61.38
CA ILE A 12 27.52 -43.01 -61.31
C ILE A 12 27.07 -42.94 -59.82
N HIS A 13 25.96 -42.30 -59.47
CA HIS A 13 24.60 -42.85 -59.32
C HIS A 13 24.31 -43.69 -58.05
N ARG A 14 23.39 -43.12 -57.25
CA ARG A 14 22.26 -43.72 -56.51
C ARG A 14 22.60 -44.69 -55.36
N ALA A 15 22.34 -44.31 -54.12
CA ALA A 15 21.03 -44.28 -53.44
C ALA A 15 20.45 -45.69 -53.23
N LEU A 16 20.34 -46.11 -51.97
CA LEU A 16 19.21 -46.88 -51.48
C LEU A 16 19.10 -46.86 -49.95
N VAL A 17 17.85 -46.63 -49.55
CA VAL A 17 17.24 -46.67 -48.24
C VAL A 17 17.21 -48.11 -47.70
N GLY A 18 17.35 -48.29 -46.39
CA GLY A 18 17.10 -49.57 -45.73
C GLY A 18 17.17 -49.48 -44.20
N LEU A 19 15.99 -49.43 -43.57
CA LEU A 19 15.74 -49.55 -42.13
C LEU A 19 16.43 -50.77 -41.50
N ALA A 20 16.97 -50.60 -40.29
CA ALA A 20 16.93 -51.63 -39.24
C ALA A 20 16.96 -50.97 -37.86
N ALA A 21 15.83 -51.07 -37.16
CA ALA A 21 15.69 -50.71 -35.75
C ALA A 21 16.26 -51.83 -34.88
N VAL A 22 17.06 -51.46 -33.87
CA VAL A 22 17.23 -52.26 -32.64
C VAL A 22 17.21 -51.30 -31.46
N ALA A 23 16.18 -51.45 -30.64
CA ALA A 23 16.04 -50.81 -29.34
C ALA A 23 16.89 -51.56 -28.31
N ILE A 24 17.63 -50.81 -27.48
CA ILE A 24 18.01 -51.26 -26.13
C ILE A 24 17.71 -50.13 -25.15
N LEU A 25 16.77 -50.45 -24.25
CA LEU A 25 16.33 -49.69 -23.09
C LEU A 25 17.31 -49.89 -21.93
N ALA A 26 17.77 -48.80 -21.33
CA ALA A 26 18.12 -48.66 -19.91
C ALA A 26 18.09 -47.15 -19.62
N GLY A 27 17.27 -46.58 -18.74
CA GLY A 27 16.76 -47.09 -17.48
C GLY A 27 17.29 -46.20 -16.35
N GLY A 28 16.97 -44.90 -16.38
CA GLY A 28 17.25 -43.96 -15.28
C GLY A 28 15.92 -43.49 -14.70
N ALA A 29 15.53 -44.08 -13.58
CA ALA A 29 14.31 -43.75 -12.86
C ALA A 29 14.44 -42.36 -12.22
N GLY A 30 13.95 -41.33 -12.91
CA GLY A 30 13.56 -40.06 -12.31
C GLY A 30 12.14 -40.20 -11.77
N ASP A 31 11.98 -39.95 -10.47
CA ASP A 31 10.73 -40.03 -9.74
C ASP A 31 9.60 -39.20 -10.40
N PRO A 32 8.46 -39.79 -10.82
CA PRO A 32 7.40 -39.09 -11.54
C PRO A 32 6.63 -38.06 -10.68
N ALA A 33 6.96 -37.91 -9.40
CA ALA A 33 6.39 -36.89 -8.52
C ALA A 33 6.93 -35.47 -8.77
N GLN A 34 8.13 -35.29 -9.33
CA GLN A 34 8.72 -33.96 -9.56
C GLN A 34 8.51 -33.38 -10.97
N ALA A 35 8.04 -34.18 -11.94
CA ALA A 35 7.76 -33.72 -13.29
C ALA A 35 6.33 -33.17 -13.49
N ARG A 36 5.42 -33.42 -12.54
CA ARG A 36 4.04 -32.89 -12.55
C ARG A 36 3.89 -31.51 -11.88
N SER A 37 4.86 -31.08 -11.08
CA SER A 37 4.86 -29.74 -10.44
C SER A 37 5.27 -28.62 -11.41
N ARG A 38 6.09 -28.90 -12.43
CA ARG A 38 6.56 -27.89 -13.40
C ARG A 38 5.59 -27.57 -14.54
N ARG A 39 4.50 -28.32 -14.70
CA ARG A 39 3.49 -28.07 -15.77
C ARG A 39 2.27 -27.29 -15.31
N HIS A 40 2.18 -26.90 -14.04
CA HIS A 40 1.07 -26.07 -13.53
C HIS A 40 1.42 -24.59 -13.31
N HIS A 41 2.63 -24.14 -13.68
CA HIS A 41 3.05 -22.74 -13.54
C HIS A 41 3.17 -21.96 -14.86
N HIS A 42 2.73 -22.52 -15.99
CA HIS A 42 2.45 -21.71 -17.18
C HIS A 42 0.96 -21.32 -17.20
N ALA A 43 0.58 -20.49 -16.23
CA ALA A 43 -0.62 -19.69 -16.33
C ALA A 43 -0.28 -18.42 -17.13
N ASP A 44 -0.59 -18.48 -18.42
CA ASP A 44 -1.08 -17.36 -19.23
C ASP A 44 -0.42 -15.98 -19.01
N HIS A 45 0.78 -15.80 -19.58
CA HIS A 45 1.27 -14.47 -19.93
C HIS A 45 0.90 -14.17 -21.39
N GLY A 46 -0.36 -13.83 -21.61
CA GLY A 46 -0.89 -13.62 -22.96
C GLY A 46 -2.22 -12.88 -23.02
N GLY A 47 -2.42 -11.79 -22.26
CA GLY A 47 -3.64 -11.00 -22.41
C GLY A 47 -3.69 -9.72 -21.58
N ASN A 48 -4.08 -8.64 -22.22
CA ASN A 48 -4.37 -7.32 -21.64
C ASN A 48 -5.56 -7.39 -20.66
N GLY A 49 -5.35 -7.90 -19.45
CA GLY A 49 -6.35 -8.03 -18.38
C GLY A 49 -5.73 -7.80 -17.01
N GLY A 50 -6.12 -6.73 -16.32
CA GLY A 50 -5.55 -6.35 -15.03
C GLY A 50 -5.64 -7.49 -14.00
N TYR A 51 -4.49 -7.88 -13.45
CA TYR A 51 -4.43 -8.76 -12.29
C TYR A 51 -5.17 -8.08 -11.11
N GLN A 52 -6.38 -8.58 -10.79
CA GLN A 52 -7.20 -8.17 -9.66
C GLN A 52 -7.66 -9.43 -8.90
N PRO A 53 -6.77 -10.16 -8.22
CA PRO A 53 -7.21 -11.23 -7.35
C PRO A 53 -8.11 -10.63 -6.25
N PRO A 54 -9.20 -11.32 -5.84
CA PRO A 54 -10.14 -10.81 -4.84
C PRO A 54 -9.38 -10.32 -3.60
N TYR A 55 -9.77 -9.21 -2.99
CA TYR A 55 -9.04 -8.65 -1.86
C TYR A 55 -8.83 -9.69 -0.73
N ALA A 56 -7.74 -9.55 0.02
CA ALA A 56 -7.52 -10.32 1.24
C ALA A 56 -7.48 -9.36 2.44
N ALA A 57 -8.08 -9.76 3.54
CA ALA A 57 -8.13 -8.96 4.74
C ALA A 57 -8.12 -9.83 6.00
N ILE A 58 -7.56 -9.31 7.08
CA ILE A 58 -7.67 -9.93 8.41
C ILE A 58 -7.68 -8.82 9.47
N VAL A 59 -8.43 -9.04 10.54
CA VAL A 59 -8.43 -8.20 11.74
C VAL A 59 -8.16 -9.10 12.92
N VAL A 60 -7.13 -8.77 13.69
CA VAL A 60 -6.68 -9.56 14.85
C VAL A 60 -6.71 -8.68 16.09
N ASP A 61 -7.36 -9.17 17.14
CA ASP A 61 -7.22 -8.61 18.48
C ASP A 61 -5.80 -8.88 18.98
N ALA A 62 -5.01 -7.82 19.16
CA ALA A 62 -3.63 -7.94 19.58
C ALA A 62 -3.48 -8.32 21.06
N ASN A 63 -4.52 -8.10 21.89
CA ASN A 63 -4.51 -8.47 23.30
C ASN A 63 -4.77 -9.97 23.52
N SER A 64 -5.64 -10.59 22.71
CA SER A 64 -5.99 -12.02 22.83
C SER A 64 -5.42 -12.92 21.73
N GLY A 65 -4.96 -12.35 20.62
CA GLY A 65 -4.56 -13.09 19.42
C GLY A 65 -5.73 -13.62 18.59
N ARG A 66 -6.98 -13.39 19.03
CA ARG A 66 -8.17 -13.86 18.32
C ARG A 66 -8.35 -13.13 16.99
N VAL A 67 -8.68 -13.88 15.94
CA VAL A 67 -9.10 -13.32 14.66
C VAL A 67 -10.54 -12.82 14.80
N LEU A 68 -10.76 -11.54 14.56
CA LEU A 68 -12.07 -10.87 14.59
C LEU A 68 -12.73 -10.90 13.20
N HIS A 69 -11.91 -10.79 12.15
CA HIS A 69 -12.35 -10.87 10.76
C HIS A 69 -11.29 -11.55 9.91
N ALA A 70 -11.72 -12.30 8.91
CA ALA A 70 -10.84 -12.86 7.90
C ALA A 70 -11.55 -13.00 6.56
N SER A 71 -10.87 -12.59 5.49
CA SER A 71 -11.24 -12.83 4.10
C SER A 71 -9.99 -13.19 3.33
N ASN A 72 -9.94 -14.41 2.77
CA ASN A 72 -8.78 -14.95 2.06
C ASN A 72 -7.43 -14.76 2.79
N PRO A 73 -7.36 -14.95 4.13
CA PRO A 73 -6.22 -14.49 4.92
C PRO A 73 -4.90 -15.20 4.59
N ASP A 74 -4.98 -16.43 4.05
CA ASP A 74 -3.85 -17.33 3.75
C ASP A 74 -3.50 -17.40 2.26
N SER A 75 -4.20 -16.62 1.43
CA SER A 75 -3.89 -16.48 0.00
C SER A 75 -2.54 -15.81 -0.20
N LEU A 76 -1.72 -16.36 -1.09
CA LEU A 76 -0.43 -15.75 -1.46
C LEU A 76 -0.65 -14.45 -2.22
N ARG A 77 0.09 -13.41 -1.82
CA ARG A 77 0.03 -12.06 -2.38
C ARG A 77 1.42 -11.44 -2.42
N HIS A 78 1.65 -10.58 -3.40
CA HIS A 78 2.83 -9.72 -3.39
C HIS A 78 2.67 -8.65 -2.28
N PRO A 79 3.60 -8.58 -1.31
CA PRO A 79 3.51 -7.64 -0.18
C PRO A 79 3.67 -6.18 -0.61
N ALA A 80 4.42 -5.90 -1.68
CA ALA A 80 4.90 -4.56 -1.99
C ALA A 80 5.62 -3.95 -0.77
N SER A 81 5.62 -2.62 -0.62
CA SER A 81 6.36 -1.93 0.45
C SER A 81 5.98 -2.24 1.90
N ILE A 82 4.94 -3.05 2.18
CA ILE A 82 4.72 -3.54 3.56
C ILE A 82 5.85 -4.51 3.98
N THR A 83 6.59 -5.06 3.03
CA THR A 83 7.87 -5.78 3.22
C THR A 83 8.82 -5.04 4.16
N LYS A 84 8.86 -3.70 4.07
CA LYS A 84 9.75 -2.88 4.89
C LYS A 84 9.44 -2.92 6.38
N ILE A 85 8.30 -3.47 6.81
CA ILE A 85 8.06 -3.78 8.22
C ILE A 85 9.09 -4.82 8.71
N MET A 86 9.36 -5.86 7.91
CA MET A 86 10.39 -6.87 8.23
C MET A 86 11.79 -6.28 8.16
N THR A 87 12.06 -5.41 7.18
CA THR A 87 13.34 -4.68 7.10
C THR A 87 13.63 -3.89 8.37
N LEU A 88 12.62 -3.18 8.89
CA LEU A 88 12.75 -2.47 10.16
C LEU A 88 12.79 -3.41 11.37
N TYR A 89 12.06 -4.53 11.34
CA TYR A 89 12.12 -5.55 12.39
C TYR A 89 13.56 -6.04 12.58
N VAL A 90 14.23 -6.43 11.50
CA VAL A 90 15.63 -6.91 11.52
C VAL A 90 16.60 -5.78 11.92
N LEU A 91 16.36 -4.54 11.48
CA LEU A 91 17.16 -3.39 11.92
C LEU A 91 17.00 -3.15 13.43
N PHE A 92 15.79 -3.25 13.97
CA PHE A 92 15.53 -3.06 15.39
C PHE A 92 16.23 -4.13 16.25
N GLU A 93 16.37 -5.36 15.75
CA GLU A 93 17.23 -6.37 16.40
C GLU A 93 18.68 -5.91 16.51
N GLN A 94 19.24 -5.28 15.47
CA GLN A 94 20.62 -4.79 15.51
C GLN A 94 20.78 -3.62 16.50
N LEU A 95 19.76 -2.76 16.61
CA LEU A 95 19.74 -1.67 17.58
C LEU A 95 19.61 -2.16 19.02
N GLU A 96 18.72 -3.14 19.27
CA GLU A 96 18.55 -3.77 20.58
C GLU A 96 19.82 -4.51 21.03
N ALA A 97 20.47 -5.21 20.09
CA ALA A 97 21.75 -5.89 20.34
C ALA A 97 22.95 -4.94 20.46
N GLY A 98 22.76 -3.63 20.27
CA GLY A 98 23.82 -2.62 20.33
C GLY A 98 24.84 -2.68 19.20
N LYS A 99 24.60 -3.50 18.16
CA LYS A 99 25.45 -3.61 16.98
C LYS A 99 25.37 -2.37 16.09
N LEU A 100 24.22 -1.71 16.09
CA LEU A 100 24.02 -0.39 15.50
C LEU A 100 23.47 0.56 16.55
N LYS A 101 23.69 1.85 16.34
CA LYS A 101 23.12 2.94 17.14
C LYS A 101 22.30 3.84 16.23
N LEU A 102 21.42 4.65 16.81
CA LEU A 102 20.59 5.59 16.07
C LEU A 102 21.41 6.63 15.27
N ASP A 103 22.59 6.98 15.76
CA ASP A 103 23.54 7.90 15.13
C ASP A 103 24.57 7.21 14.22
N SER A 104 24.57 5.88 14.13
CA SER A 104 25.44 5.15 13.19
C SER A 104 25.18 5.62 11.76
N ARG A 105 26.27 5.96 11.06
CA ARG A 105 26.25 6.41 9.66
C ARG A 105 26.28 5.20 8.74
N LEU A 106 25.21 5.02 7.97
CA LEU A 106 25.07 3.93 7.01
C LEU A 106 25.48 4.45 5.62
N PRO A 107 26.53 3.89 4.99
CA PRO A 107 27.00 4.33 3.68
C PRO A 107 25.99 3.95 2.58
N VAL A 108 25.86 4.81 1.59
CA VAL A 108 25.00 4.60 0.42
C VAL A 108 25.83 3.98 -0.71
N SER A 109 25.49 2.76 -1.11
CA SER A 109 26.12 2.11 -2.26
C SER A 109 25.54 2.61 -3.59
N ALA A 110 26.22 2.29 -4.70
CA ALA A 110 25.68 2.52 -6.04
C ALA A 110 24.39 1.71 -6.29
N HIS A 111 24.31 0.50 -5.75
CA HIS A 111 23.12 -0.35 -5.85
C HIS A 111 21.93 0.26 -5.11
N ALA A 112 22.15 0.75 -3.88
CA ALA A 112 21.12 1.43 -3.10
C ALA A 112 20.61 2.70 -3.80
N ALA A 113 21.51 3.56 -4.28
CA ALA A 113 21.14 4.83 -4.94
C ALA A 113 20.31 4.63 -6.23
N ALA A 114 20.46 3.47 -6.89
CA ALA A 114 19.76 3.12 -8.12
C ALA A 114 18.29 2.67 -7.91
N GLN A 115 17.86 2.45 -6.66
CA GLN A 115 16.51 1.92 -6.39
C GLN A 115 15.41 2.96 -6.56
N GLU A 116 14.57 2.77 -7.57
CA GLU A 116 13.39 3.59 -7.91
C GLU A 116 12.08 2.93 -7.45
N PRO A 117 10.90 3.58 -7.50
CA PRO A 117 10.68 5.01 -7.74
C PRO A 117 10.56 5.85 -6.46
N SER A 118 10.30 5.22 -5.31
CA SER A 118 10.24 5.96 -4.03
C SER A 118 11.59 5.89 -3.36
N LYS A 119 12.34 6.99 -3.38
CA LYS A 119 13.70 7.04 -2.83
C LYS A 119 14.03 8.38 -2.20
N LEU A 120 14.97 8.41 -1.25
CA LEU A 120 15.44 9.67 -0.66
C LEU A 120 16.39 10.43 -1.60
N GLY A 121 17.10 9.69 -2.47
CA GLY A 121 17.91 10.26 -3.54
C GLY A 121 19.31 10.67 -3.09
N LEU A 122 19.88 9.94 -2.14
CA LEU A 122 21.28 10.12 -1.74
C LEU A 122 22.22 9.56 -2.81
N GLU A 123 23.36 10.21 -3.00
CA GLU A 123 24.38 9.81 -3.97
C GLU A 123 25.28 8.70 -3.40
N PRO A 124 25.86 7.82 -4.25
CA PRO A 124 26.82 6.83 -3.80
C PRO A 124 28.00 7.47 -3.05
N GLY A 125 28.39 6.89 -1.92
CA GLY A 125 29.45 7.40 -1.05
C GLY A 125 28.97 8.40 0.01
N GLN A 126 27.75 8.92 -0.09
CA GLN A 126 27.11 9.62 1.02
C GLN A 126 26.75 8.64 2.15
N ALA A 127 26.33 9.16 3.29
CA ALA A 127 25.85 8.35 4.40
C ALA A 127 24.63 8.97 5.10
N ILE A 128 23.75 8.12 5.61
CA ILE A 128 22.55 8.51 6.37
C ILE A 128 22.65 8.05 7.82
N ALA A 129 22.16 8.84 8.78
CA ALA A 129 22.05 8.37 10.16
C ALA A 129 20.98 7.27 10.25
N THR A 130 21.19 6.27 11.09
CA THR A 130 20.25 5.14 11.22
C THR A 130 18.85 5.59 11.61
N GLU A 131 18.72 6.60 12.48
CA GLU A 131 17.41 7.18 12.81
C GLU A 131 16.70 7.81 11.61
N ASP A 132 17.44 8.54 10.76
CA ASP A 132 16.90 9.14 9.55
C ASP A 132 16.54 8.06 8.52
N ALA A 133 17.29 6.96 8.48
CA ALA A 133 16.96 5.81 7.66
C ALA A 133 15.61 5.20 8.07
N ILE A 134 15.38 5.02 9.38
CA ILE A 134 14.09 4.56 9.92
C ILE A 134 12.97 5.52 9.50
N LYS A 135 13.17 6.83 9.72
CA LYS A 135 12.17 7.86 9.38
C LYS A 135 11.87 7.89 7.88
N ALA A 136 12.86 7.74 7.01
CA ALA A 136 12.68 7.69 5.56
C ALA A 136 11.89 6.45 5.11
N VAL A 137 12.14 5.29 5.74
CA VAL A 137 11.41 4.05 5.46
C VAL A 137 9.94 4.13 5.93
N VAL A 138 9.67 4.66 7.13
CA VAL A 138 8.29 4.74 7.64
C VAL A 138 7.46 5.81 6.93
N THR A 139 8.05 6.94 6.56
CA THR A 139 7.33 8.06 5.93
C THR A 139 7.29 7.95 4.40
N LYS A 140 8.42 8.10 3.72
CA LYS A 140 8.54 8.06 2.24
C LYS A 140 8.39 6.66 1.69
N SER A 141 8.61 5.63 2.52
CA SER A 141 8.76 4.26 2.03
C SER A 141 9.95 4.08 1.08
N ALA A 142 11.04 4.79 1.37
CA ALA A 142 12.23 4.89 0.53
C ALA A 142 12.88 3.51 0.26
N ASN A 143 13.05 3.16 -1.00
CA ASN A 143 13.58 1.88 -1.49
C ASN A 143 15.10 1.85 -1.38
N ASP A 144 15.77 2.92 -1.80
CA ASP A 144 17.21 3.14 -1.63
C ASP A 144 17.64 2.93 -0.18
N ILE A 145 16.92 3.54 0.76
CA ILE A 145 17.23 3.44 2.19
C ILE A 145 16.97 2.02 2.73
N ALA A 146 15.98 1.29 2.20
CA ALA A 146 15.79 -0.11 2.58
C ALA A 146 16.99 -0.98 2.17
N VAL A 147 17.60 -0.71 1.01
CA VAL A 147 18.82 -1.38 0.57
C VAL A 147 20.03 -0.95 1.39
N VAL A 148 20.16 0.34 1.74
CA VAL A 148 21.21 0.81 2.67
C VAL A 148 21.15 0.05 3.99
N ILE A 149 19.96 -0.14 4.55
CA ILE A 149 19.77 -0.93 5.78
C ILE A 149 20.18 -2.39 5.54
N ALA A 150 19.78 -2.97 4.41
CA ALA A 150 20.08 -4.35 4.08
C ALA A 150 21.59 -4.61 4.00
N GLU A 151 22.30 -3.78 3.25
CA GLU A 151 23.76 -3.85 3.08
C GLU A 151 24.49 -3.61 4.41
N ALA A 152 24.02 -2.68 5.25
CA ALA A 152 24.63 -2.42 6.55
C ALA A 152 24.46 -3.59 7.54
N VAL A 153 23.38 -4.36 7.44
CA VAL A 153 23.07 -5.46 8.37
C VAL A 153 23.64 -6.80 7.90
N ALA A 154 23.56 -7.10 6.61
CA ALA A 154 23.91 -8.41 6.07
C ALA A 154 25.02 -8.38 5.00
N GLY A 155 25.58 -7.21 4.70
CA GLY A 155 26.62 -7.03 3.68
C GLY A 155 26.10 -6.95 2.25
N SER A 156 24.97 -7.60 1.94
CA SER A 156 24.29 -7.52 0.64
C SER A 156 22.76 -7.54 0.82
N GLU A 157 22.02 -7.03 -0.17
CA GLU A 157 20.55 -7.13 -0.16
C GLU A 157 20.06 -8.58 -0.27
N GLU A 158 20.77 -9.43 -1.01
CA GLU A 158 20.40 -10.83 -1.22
C GLU A 158 20.52 -11.64 0.09
N ASP A 159 21.61 -11.45 0.82
CA ASP A 159 21.85 -12.04 2.14
C ASP A 159 20.82 -11.53 3.15
N PHE A 160 20.47 -10.25 3.05
CA PHE A 160 19.43 -9.67 3.87
C PHE A 160 18.05 -10.27 3.57
N ALA A 161 17.69 -10.47 2.30
CA ALA A 161 16.42 -11.09 1.92
C ALA A 161 16.31 -12.54 2.44
N ARG A 162 17.40 -13.31 2.37
CA ARG A 162 17.49 -14.63 3.02
C ARG A 162 17.30 -14.55 4.53
N LEU A 163 17.93 -13.58 5.19
CA LEU A 163 17.76 -13.33 6.62
C LEU A 163 16.31 -12.95 6.97
N MET A 164 15.69 -12.05 6.21
CA MET A 164 14.28 -11.67 6.38
C MET A 164 13.34 -12.88 6.26
N THR A 165 13.60 -13.78 5.31
CA THR A 165 12.79 -14.99 5.12
C THR A 165 12.93 -15.95 6.31
N ARG A 166 14.16 -16.20 6.79
CA ARG A 166 14.38 -17.00 8.01
C ARG A 166 13.68 -16.37 9.22
N LYS A 167 13.77 -15.05 9.37
CA LYS A 167 13.10 -14.30 10.45
C LYS A 167 11.58 -14.40 10.36
N ALA A 168 11.01 -14.28 9.17
CA ALA A 168 9.59 -14.55 8.95
C ALA A 168 9.20 -15.95 9.42
N HIS A 169 9.94 -16.99 9.01
CA HIS A 169 9.63 -18.37 9.38
C HIS A 169 9.78 -18.61 10.87
N ALA A 170 10.81 -18.06 11.50
CA ALA A 170 11.01 -18.10 12.96
C ALA A 170 9.86 -17.43 13.74
N LEU A 171 9.23 -16.39 13.17
CA LEU A 171 8.04 -15.77 13.73
C LEU A 171 6.74 -16.56 13.48
N GLY A 172 6.78 -17.63 12.68
CA GLY A 172 5.61 -18.42 12.28
C GLY A 172 4.97 -17.98 10.95
N MET A 173 5.57 -17.04 10.23
CA MET A 173 5.13 -16.58 8.90
C MET A 173 5.56 -17.56 7.80
N THR A 174 5.14 -18.82 7.91
CA THR A 174 5.61 -19.94 7.07
C THR A 174 5.25 -19.84 5.59
N ARG A 175 4.36 -18.90 5.22
CA ARG A 175 3.91 -18.66 3.83
C ARG A 175 4.47 -17.36 3.26
N THR A 176 5.54 -16.84 3.86
CA THR A 176 6.21 -15.62 3.44
C THR A 176 7.61 -15.91 2.90
N VAL A 177 7.94 -15.33 1.76
CA VAL A 177 9.26 -15.34 1.13
C VAL A 177 9.61 -13.92 0.71
N TYR A 178 10.78 -13.45 1.13
CA TYR A 178 11.33 -12.16 0.73
C TYR A 178 12.49 -12.38 -0.23
N THR A 179 12.51 -11.61 -1.33
CA THR A 179 13.61 -11.62 -2.31
C THR A 179 14.41 -10.34 -2.31
N ASN A 180 13.88 -9.27 -1.70
CA ASN A 180 14.55 -7.98 -1.57
C ASN A 180 14.10 -7.24 -0.29
N ALA A 181 14.82 -6.18 0.08
CA ALA A 181 14.58 -5.45 1.33
C ALA A 181 13.41 -4.45 1.21
N SER A 182 12.97 -4.14 0.01
CA SER A 182 12.08 -3.01 -0.25
C SER A 182 10.64 -3.43 -0.55
N GLY A 183 10.40 -4.65 -1.01
CA GLY A 183 9.11 -5.02 -1.59
C GLY A 183 8.98 -4.61 -3.06
N LEU A 184 10.08 -4.35 -3.76
CA LEU A 184 10.06 -4.16 -5.21
C LEU A 184 9.57 -5.43 -5.92
N PRO A 185 8.92 -5.31 -7.10
CA PRO A 185 8.30 -6.44 -7.78
C PRO A 185 9.29 -7.58 -8.05
N ASP A 186 8.87 -8.78 -7.66
CA ASP A 186 9.53 -10.06 -7.90
C ASP A 186 8.45 -11.14 -7.75
N ASP A 187 8.41 -12.11 -8.67
CA ASP A 187 7.39 -13.14 -8.72
C ASP A 187 7.49 -14.14 -7.55
N GLU A 188 8.70 -14.36 -7.03
CA GLU A 188 8.93 -15.23 -5.88
C GLU A 188 8.63 -14.52 -4.54
N GLN A 189 8.53 -13.20 -4.54
CA GLN A 189 8.26 -12.42 -3.34
C GLN A 189 6.77 -12.42 -2.98
N VAL A 190 6.43 -13.23 -1.98
CA VAL A 190 5.04 -13.48 -1.56
C VAL A 190 4.88 -13.46 -0.05
N SER A 191 3.66 -13.15 0.40
CA SER A 191 3.23 -13.20 1.80
C SER A 191 1.73 -13.47 1.87
N THR A 192 1.18 -13.62 3.08
CA THR A 192 -0.26 -13.66 3.32
C THR A 192 -0.73 -12.50 4.21
N ALA A 193 -2.05 -12.25 4.28
CA ALA A 193 -2.60 -11.26 5.21
C ALA A 193 -2.41 -11.68 6.67
N ARG A 194 -2.51 -12.99 6.95
CA ARG A 194 -2.25 -13.57 8.28
C ARG A 194 -0.81 -13.32 8.73
N ASP A 195 0.16 -13.61 7.86
CA ASP A 195 1.58 -13.43 8.16
C ASP A 195 1.91 -11.96 8.43
N GLN A 196 1.34 -11.04 7.66
CA GLN A 196 1.54 -9.61 7.88
C GLN A 196 0.87 -9.10 9.17
N ALA A 197 -0.25 -9.67 9.60
CA ALA A 197 -0.86 -9.36 10.89
C ALA A 197 0.01 -9.87 12.05
N LEU A 198 0.63 -11.04 11.89
CA LEU A 198 1.58 -11.60 12.85
C LEU A 198 2.81 -10.71 12.98
N LEU A 199 3.40 -10.28 11.86
CA LEU A 199 4.52 -9.34 11.85
C LEU A 199 4.16 -7.99 12.50
N GLY A 200 2.98 -7.46 12.18
CA GLY A 200 2.47 -6.21 12.75
C GLY A 200 2.30 -6.26 14.27
N ARG A 201 1.95 -7.42 14.83
CA ARG A 201 1.94 -7.66 16.28
C ARG A 201 3.34 -7.86 16.84
N ALA A 202 4.18 -8.66 16.18
CA ALA A 202 5.52 -8.99 16.64
C ALA A 202 6.41 -7.76 16.79
N VAL A 203 6.39 -6.82 15.84
CA VAL A 203 7.18 -5.59 15.91
C VAL A 203 6.77 -4.70 17.09
N GLN A 204 5.49 -4.71 17.47
CA GLN A 204 4.97 -3.95 18.60
C GLN A 204 5.36 -4.58 19.93
N ASP A 205 5.22 -5.90 20.04
CA ASP A 205 5.50 -6.65 21.25
C ASP A 205 6.99 -6.61 21.58
N ARG A 206 7.85 -6.84 20.58
CA ARG A 206 9.30 -6.94 20.79
C ARG A 206 10.00 -5.58 20.87
N PHE A 207 9.55 -4.61 20.06
CA PHE A 207 10.25 -3.33 19.92
C PHE A 207 9.38 -2.11 20.25
N PRO A 208 8.71 -2.05 21.42
CA PRO A 208 7.79 -0.95 21.74
C PRO A 208 8.47 0.43 21.69
N ARG A 209 9.76 0.51 22.04
CA ARG A 209 10.56 1.75 21.96
C ARG A 209 10.75 2.25 20.52
N TYR A 210 10.96 1.35 19.57
CA TYR A 210 11.20 1.70 18.16
C TYR A 210 9.90 1.76 17.36
N TYR A 211 8.86 1.01 17.77
CA TYR A 211 7.56 0.99 17.11
C TYR A 211 6.94 2.38 16.96
N ARG A 212 7.19 3.31 17.92
CA ARG A 212 6.74 4.70 17.84
C ARG A 212 7.09 5.42 16.52
N TYR A 213 8.15 5.00 15.81
CA TYR A 213 8.50 5.59 14.52
C TYR A 213 7.41 5.39 13.46
N PHE A 214 6.62 4.30 13.52
CA PHE A 214 5.52 4.08 12.58
C PHE A 214 4.38 5.11 12.71
N ALA A 215 4.28 5.79 13.85
CA ALA A 215 3.33 6.88 14.08
C ALA A 215 3.83 8.25 13.55
N THR A 216 5.03 8.32 12.96
CA THR A 216 5.58 9.57 12.43
C THR A 216 4.74 10.07 11.24
N SER A 217 4.09 11.23 11.39
CA SER A 217 3.24 11.82 10.35
C SER A 217 4.02 12.50 9.24
N SER A 218 5.16 13.12 9.58
CA SER A 218 6.07 13.76 8.64
C SER A 218 7.52 13.69 9.11
N PHE A 219 8.44 13.67 8.15
CA PHE A 219 9.88 13.65 8.36
C PHE A 219 10.52 14.80 7.58
N HIS A 220 11.21 15.69 8.29
CA HIS A 220 11.98 16.76 7.65
C HIS A 220 13.38 16.26 7.32
N PHE A 221 13.76 16.31 6.05
CA PHE A 221 15.07 15.87 5.59
C PHE A 221 15.59 16.79 4.49
N HIS A 222 16.79 17.34 4.66
CA HIS A 222 17.45 18.23 3.70
C HIS A 222 16.53 19.36 3.18
N GLY A 223 15.80 20.01 4.09
CA GLY A 223 14.89 21.11 3.74
C GLY A 223 13.54 20.69 3.18
N MET A 224 13.26 19.38 3.05
CA MET A 224 12.00 18.86 2.52
C MET A 224 11.16 18.18 3.61
N ASP A 225 9.88 18.53 3.67
CA ASP A 225 8.90 17.84 4.51
C ASP A 225 8.29 16.64 3.77
N ILE A 226 8.62 15.45 4.23
CA ILE A 226 8.16 14.19 3.68
C ILE A 226 6.99 13.67 4.51
N ARG A 227 5.79 13.63 3.92
CA ARG A 227 4.60 13.11 4.60
C ARG A 227 4.54 11.59 4.55
N ASN A 228 3.94 11.00 5.58
CA ASN A 228 3.68 9.57 5.64
C ASN A 228 2.55 9.17 4.67
N HIS A 229 2.74 8.06 3.97
CA HIS A 229 1.74 7.47 3.06
C HIS A 229 0.51 6.89 3.78
N ASN A 230 0.60 6.62 5.08
CA ASN A 230 -0.54 6.14 5.86
C ASN A 230 -1.46 7.30 6.24
N HIS A 231 -2.46 7.57 5.40
CA HIS A 231 -3.43 8.65 5.62
C HIS A 231 -4.36 8.42 6.81
N LEU A 232 -4.34 7.24 7.44
CA LEU A 232 -5.17 6.97 8.62
C LEU A 232 -4.57 7.58 9.89
N LEU A 233 -3.26 7.84 9.91
CA LEU A 233 -2.59 8.54 11.00
C LEU A 233 -3.21 9.93 11.20
N GLY A 234 -3.66 10.22 12.42
CA GLY A 234 -4.32 11.48 12.77
C GLY A 234 -5.75 11.64 12.24
N ARG A 235 -6.24 10.75 11.37
CA ARG A 235 -7.63 10.80 10.85
C ARG A 235 -8.55 9.80 11.53
N ILE A 236 -8.04 8.66 11.96
CA ILE A 236 -8.77 7.68 12.77
C ILE A 236 -8.18 7.69 14.17
N GLN A 237 -9.03 7.90 15.17
CA GLN A 237 -8.60 7.93 16.56
C GLN A 237 -7.97 6.59 16.96
N GLY A 238 -6.74 6.65 17.47
CA GLY A 238 -6.01 5.50 17.98
C GLY A 238 -5.14 4.77 16.95
N VAL A 239 -5.16 5.16 15.66
CA VAL A 239 -4.22 4.59 14.68
C VAL A 239 -2.80 5.04 15.01
N ASP A 240 -1.89 4.07 15.17
CA ASP A 240 -0.48 4.30 15.52
C ASP A 240 0.52 3.67 14.53
N GLY A 241 0.03 3.13 13.40
CA GLY A 241 0.85 2.48 12.39
C GLY A 241 0.04 1.78 11.29
N ILE A 242 0.62 0.89 10.48
CA ILE A 242 2.06 0.56 10.44
C ILE A 242 2.62 0.97 9.07
N LYS A 243 2.16 0.35 7.98
CA LYS A 243 2.78 0.58 6.67
C LYS A 243 1.86 0.30 5.49
N THR A 244 1.94 1.18 4.49
CA THR A 244 1.31 1.02 3.17
C THR A 244 2.24 0.33 2.16
N GLY A 245 1.66 -0.31 1.15
CA GLY A 245 2.38 -0.85 -0.01
C GLY A 245 1.56 -0.76 -1.29
N TYR A 246 2.24 -0.60 -2.43
CA TYR A 246 1.61 -0.63 -3.75
C TYR A 246 2.61 -1.07 -4.82
N THR A 247 2.15 -1.95 -5.68
CA THR A 247 2.70 -2.25 -7.01
C THR A 247 1.52 -2.53 -7.93
N ARG A 248 1.74 -2.56 -9.25
CA ARG A 248 0.69 -2.95 -10.20
C ARG A 248 0.17 -4.37 -9.95
N ALA A 249 1.07 -5.29 -9.59
CA ALA A 249 0.73 -6.68 -9.29
C ALA A 249 0.07 -6.86 -7.92
N SER A 250 0.37 -6.04 -6.92
CA SER A 250 -0.21 -6.22 -5.58
C SER A 250 -1.55 -5.52 -5.36
N GLY A 251 -1.85 -4.47 -6.14
CA GLY A 251 -2.84 -3.47 -5.75
C GLY A 251 -2.39 -2.68 -4.51
N PHE A 252 -3.31 -1.96 -3.88
CA PHE A 252 -3.03 -1.13 -2.70
C PHE A 252 -3.16 -1.95 -1.41
N ASN A 253 -2.07 -2.06 -0.65
CA ASN A 253 -1.95 -2.84 0.58
C ASN A 253 -1.76 -1.93 1.80
N LEU A 254 -2.21 -2.35 2.99
CA LEU A 254 -1.95 -1.66 4.25
C LEU A 254 -2.02 -2.62 5.42
N VAL A 255 -1.03 -2.50 6.31
CA VAL A 255 -1.06 -3.03 7.67
C VAL A 255 -1.27 -1.83 8.59
N SER A 256 -2.31 -1.87 9.43
CA SER A 256 -2.62 -0.81 10.40
C SER A 256 -2.80 -1.39 11.80
N SER A 257 -2.49 -0.57 12.80
CA SER A 257 -2.64 -0.88 14.21
C SER A 257 -3.41 0.24 14.89
N VAL A 258 -4.33 -0.12 15.78
CA VAL A 258 -5.23 0.80 16.47
C VAL A 258 -5.34 0.46 17.94
N ARG A 259 -5.14 1.47 18.80
CA ARG A 259 -5.36 1.38 20.25
C ARG A 259 -6.44 2.36 20.68
N ARG A 260 -7.53 1.86 21.27
CA ARG A 260 -8.66 2.69 21.74
C ARG A 260 -9.31 2.07 22.98
N GLY A 261 -9.36 2.81 24.09
CA GLY A 261 -10.05 2.37 25.31
C GLY A 261 -9.54 1.03 25.86
N GLY A 262 -8.22 0.83 25.91
CA GLY A 262 -7.58 -0.41 26.36
C GLY A 262 -7.62 -1.56 25.35
N ARG A 263 -8.35 -1.42 24.24
CA ARG A 263 -8.43 -2.40 23.16
C ARG A 263 -7.35 -2.14 22.13
N HIS A 264 -6.83 -3.21 21.53
CA HIS A 264 -5.75 -3.14 20.54
C HIS A 264 -6.03 -4.09 19.38
N VAL A 265 -6.05 -3.57 18.16
CA VAL A 265 -6.31 -4.34 16.94
C VAL A 265 -5.20 -4.10 15.93
N VAL A 266 -4.78 -5.17 15.25
CA VAL A 266 -3.96 -5.12 14.03
C VAL A 266 -4.82 -5.60 12.86
N ALA A 267 -4.93 -4.76 11.84
CA ALA A 267 -5.73 -5.03 10.65
C ALA A 267 -4.86 -4.96 9.39
N VAL A 268 -5.12 -5.86 8.44
CA VAL A 268 -4.41 -5.94 7.16
C VAL A 268 -5.41 -5.95 6.01
N VAL A 269 -5.10 -5.19 4.96
CA VAL A 269 -5.83 -5.19 3.68
C VAL A 269 -4.81 -5.35 2.56
N PHE A 270 -5.07 -6.28 1.65
CA PHE A 270 -4.34 -6.52 0.42
C PHE A 270 -5.24 -6.29 -0.80
N GLY A 271 -4.67 -5.76 -1.88
CA GLY A 271 -5.35 -5.71 -3.18
C GLY A 271 -6.49 -4.70 -3.28
N GLY A 272 -6.39 -3.55 -2.60
CA GLY A 272 -7.31 -2.44 -2.85
C GLY A 272 -7.16 -1.90 -4.28
N SER A 273 -8.25 -1.46 -4.90
CA SER A 273 -8.25 -0.92 -6.27
C SER A 273 -7.67 0.50 -6.38
N SER A 274 -7.72 1.26 -5.28
CA SER A 274 -7.13 2.59 -5.13
C SER A 274 -6.69 2.81 -3.68
N SER A 275 -5.85 3.82 -3.42
CA SER A 275 -5.52 4.20 -2.03
C SER A 275 -6.78 4.54 -1.24
N GLY A 276 -7.72 5.28 -1.84
CA GLY A 276 -8.97 5.67 -1.16
C GLY A 276 -9.87 4.48 -0.85
N ALA A 277 -10.02 3.53 -1.77
CA ALA A 277 -10.79 2.31 -1.55
C ALA A 277 -10.17 1.42 -0.47
N ARG A 278 -8.83 1.29 -0.48
CA ARG A 278 -8.06 0.60 0.56
C ARG A 278 -8.24 1.26 1.93
N ASP A 279 -8.14 2.60 2.00
CA ASP A 279 -8.26 3.36 3.25
C ASP A 279 -9.69 3.26 3.82
N ALA A 280 -10.71 3.34 2.96
CA ALA A 280 -12.11 3.15 3.35
C ALA A 280 -12.35 1.75 3.91
N ARG A 281 -11.91 0.70 3.19
CA ARG A 281 -12.03 -0.69 3.67
C ARG A 281 -11.31 -0.90 5.00
N MET A 282 -10.10 -0.36 5.16
CA MET A 282 -9.37 -0.46 6.41
C MET A 282 -10.11 0.22 7.57
N ARG A 283 -10.65 1.42 7.34
CA ARG A 283 -11.48 2.12 8.32
C ARG A 283 -12.69 1.29 8.72
N ASP A 284 -13.44 0.75 7.76
CA ASP A 284 -14.64 -0.03 8.03
C ASP A 284 -14.32 -1.25 8.90
N LEU A 285 -13.25 -1.99 8.56
CA LEU A 285 -12.79 -3.15 9.34
C LEU A 285 -12.40 -2.77 10.77
N ILE A 286 -11.68 -1.65 10.95
CA ILE A 286 -11.29 -1.16 12.27
C ILE A 286 -12.53 -0.79 13.08
N GLU A 287 -13.41 0.06 12.54
CA GLU A 287 -14.56 0.58 13.30
C GLU A 287 -15.60 -0.51 13.62
N GLN A 288 -15.76 -1.50 12.75
CA GLN A 288 -16.65 -2.64 13.00
C GLN A 288 -16.15 -3.53 14.14
N HIS A 289 -14.84 -3.78 14.23
CA HIS A 289 -14.30 -4.83 15.10
C HIS A 289 -13.54 -4.32 16.33
N ILE A 290 -13.18 -3.03 16.41
CA ILE A 290 -12.41 -2.50 17.55
C ILE A 290 -13.15 -2.69 18.88
N ALA A 291 -14.48 -2.65 18.91
CA ALA A 291 -15.26 -2.84 20.13
C ALA A 291 -15.25 -4.28 20.65
N GLU A 292 -15.08 -5.26 19.75
CA GLU A 292 -15.03 -6.69 20.06
C GLU A 292 -13.68 -7.14 20.64
N ALA A 293 -12.63 -6.32 20.47
CA ALA A 293 -11.30 -6.63 20.98
C ALA A 293 -11.27 -6.62 22.50
N SER A 294 -10.47 -7.52 23.08
CA SER A 294 -10.29 -7.65 24.51
C SER A 294 -9.61 -6.40 25.08
N ILE A 295 -10.00 -6.03 26.30
CA ILE A 295 -9.26 -5.04 27.11
C ILE A 295 -8.13 -5.74 27.90
N GLN A 296 -8.30 -7.04 28.17
CA GLN A 296 -7.32 -7.84 28.89
C GLN A 296 -6.34 -8.48 27.92
N ARG A 297 -5.04 -8.28 28.14
CA ARG A 297 -3.99 -8.99 27.41
C ARG A 297 -3.85 -10.40 27.96
N THR A 298 -4.16 -11.39 27.13
CA THR A 298 -4.12 -12.83 27.45
C THR A 298 -3.15 -13.59 26.57
N VAL A 299 -2.77 -13.03 25.42
CA VAL A 299 -1.83 -13.65 24.50
C VAL A 299 -0.39 -13.51 25.00
N PRO A 300 0.44 -14.55 24.88
CA PRO A 300 1.88 -14.41 25.11
C PRO A 300 2.49 -13.48 24.05
N MET A 301 3.64 -12.90 24.38
CA MET A 301 4.45 -12.19 23.40
C MET A 301 4.86 -13.14 22.26
N ILE A 302 4.87 -12.62 21.04
CA ILE A 302 5.38 -13.36 19.89
C ILE A 302 6.90 -13.46 20.05
N ALA A 303 7.39 -14.68 20.32
CA ALA A 303 8.80 -15.00 20.34
C ALA A 303 9.21 -15.68 19.02
N GLU A 304 10.43 -15.42 18.56
CA GLU A 304 11.02 -16.20 17.48
C GLU A 304 11.26 -17.63 17.98
N ALA A 305 10.88 -18.62 17.17
CA ALA A 305 11.35 -19.98 17.36
C ALA A 305 12.87 -19.98 17.23
N ILE A 306 13.57 -20.54 18.22
CA ILE A 306 15.01 -20.77 18.12
C ILE A 306 15.19 -21.79 17.00
N GLU A 307 15.72 -21.35 15.85
CA GLU A 307 16.23 -22.28 14.86
C GLU A 307 17.29 -23.12 15.57
N SER A 308 16.96 -24.39 15.81
CA SER A 308 17.98 -25.37 16.14
C SER A 308 18.88 -25.41 14.91
N GLU A 309 20.10 -24.88 15.01
CA GLU A 309 21.14 -25.11 14.00
C GLU A 309 21.02 -26.57 13.56
N PRO A 310 20.90 -26.87 12.25
CA PRO A 310 20.87 -28.25 11.82
C PRO A 310 22.17 -28.84 12.34
N ALA A 311 22.05 -29.75 13.32
CA ALA A 311 23.17 -30.46 13.87
C ALA A 311 23.97 -30.95 12.67
N ARG A 312 25.20 -30.47 12.51
CA ARG A 312 26.13 -31.05 11.54
C ARG A 312 26.06 -32.54 11.79
N ALA A 313 25.40 -33.25 10.88
CA ALA A 313 25.26 -34.68 10.94
C ALA A 313 26.65 -35.24 10.69
N ASN A 314 27.47 -35.27 11.75
CA ASN A 314 28.56 -36.20 11.88
C ASN A 314 27.89 -37.56 11.85
N THR A 315 27.71 -38.06 10.64
CA THR A 315 27.27 -39.41 10.35
C THR A 315 28.39 -40.32 10.85
N ARG A 316 28.40 -40.59 12.15
CA ARG A 316 29.03 -41.78 12.68
C ARG A 316 28.17 -42.91 12.17
N VAL A 317 28.66 -43.56 11.11
CA VAL A 317 28.19 -44.87 10.69
C VAL A 317 28.47 -45.80 11.87
N ALA A 318 27.46 -46.00 12.72
CA ALA A 318 27.43 -47.12 13.63
C ALA A 318 27.05 -48.34 12.78
N ALA A 319 28.03 -49.21 12.55
CA ALA A 319 27.85 -50.48 11.88
C ALA A 319 26.80 -51.30 12.63
N ALA A 320 25.82 -51.83 11.90
CA ALA A 320 24.84 -52.77 12.39
C ALA A 320 25.51 -54.15 12.61
N ASP A 321 25.29 -54.73 13.79
CA ASP A 321 25.57 -56.14 14.06
C ASP A 321 24.68 -57.05 13.20
N PRO A 322 25.22 -58.09 12.54
CA PRO A 322 24.45 -59.19 12.01
C PRO A 322 24.48 -60.39 12.97
N ALA A 323 23.31 -60.99 13.20
CA ALA A 323 23.19 -62.23 13.96
C ALA A 323 23.70 -63.45 13.17
N ALA A 324 24.50 -64.26 13.86
CA ALA A 324 24.64 -65.72 13.84
C ALA A 324 24.94 -66.47 12.51
N ARG A 325 26.18 -67.00 12.40
CA ARG A 325 26.42 -68.42 12.04
C ARG A 325 27.77 -68.95 12.51
N ILE A 326 27.74 -70.25 12.80
CA ILE A 326 28.61 -71.17 13.55
C ILE A 326 29.99 -71.47 12.89
N THR A 327 30.94 -71.87 13.75
CA THR A 327 32.07 -72.84 13.63
C THR A 327 33.51 -72.34 13.35
N SER A 328 34.34 -72.49 14.40
CA SER A 328 35.70 -73.09 14.49
C SER A 328 36.89 -72.51 13.71
N GLY A 329 37.95 -72.17 14.46
CA GLY A 329 39.35 -72.33 14.03
C GLY A 329 40.28 -71.12 14.30
N GLU A 330 41.04 -71.18 15.40
CA GLU A 330 42.31 -70.43 15.60
C GLU A 330 43.44 -71.15 14.80
N PRO A 331 44.56 -70.53 14.31
CA PRO A 331 45.36 -69.52 15.01
C PRO A 331 45.98 -68.33 14.23
N ALA A 332 46.50 -67.41 15.05
CA ALA A 332 47.23 -66.15 14.78
C ALA A 332 48.63 -66.35 14.14
N PRO A 333 49.58 -65.38 14.18
CA PRO A 333 49.56 -63.92 13.92
C PRO A 333 50.65 -63.49 12.92
N LYS A 334 50.62 -62.28 12.32
CA LYS A 334 51.86 -61.51 12.02
C LYS A 334 51.67 -60.00 12.14
N THR A 335 52.32 -59.49 13.16
CA THR A 335 52.71 -58.12 13.47
C THR A 335 53.58 -57.51 12.37
N ARG A 336 53.40 -56.22 12.05
CA ARG A 336 54.46 -55.21 12.18
C ARG A 336 53.89 -53.79 12.09
N ALA A 337 54.05 -53.07 13.19
CA ALA A 337 54.01 -51.61 13.21
C ALA A 337 55.28 -51.08 12.52
N ASP A 338 55.21 -49.90 11.91
CA ASP A 338 56.23 -48.87 12.10
C ASP A 338 55.63 -47.49 11.86
N ALA A 339 56.04 -46.58 12.72
CA ALA A 339 55.51 -45.26 12.96
C ALA A 339 56.35 -44.17 12.29
N ALA A 340 55.75 -42.97 12.31
CA ALA A 340 56.39 -41.65 12.41
C ALA A 340 56.91 -40.94 11.13
N SER A 341 56.16 -39.88 10.78
CA SER A 341 56.58 -38.46 10.83
C SER A 341 57.77 -37.99 9.97
N THR A 342 57.56 -37.00 9.08
CA THR A 342 57.73 -35.54 9.32
C THR A 342 57.98 -34.75 8.00
N ALA A 343 57.03 -33.88 7.62
CA ALA A 343 57.13 -32.57 6.92
C ALA A 343 57.99 -32.36 5.62
N PRO A 344 57.94 -31.18 4.95
CA PRO A 344 57.28 -31.00 3.66
C PRO A 344 58.25 -30.75 2.48
N ARG A 345 57.84 -31.06 1.24
CA ARG A 345 58.61 -30.75 0.03
C ARG A 345 58.03 -29.58 -0.77
N SER A 346 58.94 -28.66 -1.02
CA SER A 346 58.92 -27.47 -1.86
C SER A 346 58.89 -27.81 -3.36
N GLY A 347 58.22 -26.93 -4.12
CA GLY A 347 58.61 -26.52 -5.48
C GLY A 347 58.32 -27.49 -6.62
N SER A 348 57.20 -27.29 -7.32
CA SER A 348 57.02 -27.78 -8.70
C SER A 348 57.24 -26.63 -9.69
N VAL A 349 58.06 -26.90 -10.68
CA VAL A 349 58.53 -26.02 -11.76
C VAL A 349 57.71 -26.37 -13.00
N GLU A 350 56.75 -25.53 -13.37
CA GLU A 350 56.17 -25.53 -14.72
C GLU A 350 55.96 -24.07 -15.19
N PRO A 351 56.41 -23.71 -16.41
CA PRO A 351 56.26 -22.35 -16.93
C PRO A 351 54.83 -22.08 -17.43
N ILE A 352 54.29 -20.95 -16.98
CA ILE A 352 52.99 -20.38 -17.39
C ILE A 352 53.09 -19.90 -18.85
N GLN A 353 52.19 -20.38 -19.72
CA GLN A 353 52.02 -19.85 -21.08
C GLN A 353 51.02 -18.68 -21.11
N PRO A 354 51.34 -17.55 -21.76
CA PRO A 354 50.43 -16.41 -21.86
C PRO A 354 49.34 -16.59 -22.93
N ILE A 355 48.11 -16.24 -22.56
CA ILE A 355 46.92 -16.18 -23.42
C ILE A 355 46.95 -14.85 -24.20
N PRO A 356 46.78 -14.81 -25.53
CA PRO A 356 46.80 -13.57 -26.30
C PRO A 356 45.51 -12.76 -26.12
N VAL A 357 45.66 -11.49 -25.71
CA VAL A 357 44.57 -10.50 -25.64
C VAL A 357 44.66 -9.55 -26.84
N LYS A 358 43.56 -9.35 -27.57
CA LYS A 358 43.47 -8.35 -28.67
C LYS A 358 43.50 -6.93 -28.09
N THR A 359 44.54 -6.18 -28.41
CA THR A 359 44.66 -4.74 -28.12
C THR A 359 44.05 -3.93 -29.27
N ILE A 360 43.13 -3.00 -28.95
CA ILE A 360 42.63 -2.00 -29.90
C ILE A 360 43.54 -0.77 -29.80
N THR A 361 44.27 -0.48 -30.87
CA THR A 361 45.10 0.72 -31.00
C THR A 361 44.24 1.88 -31.49
N VAL A 362 43.96 2.85 -30.62
CA VAL A 362 43.34 4.13 -31.02
C VAL A 362 44.45 5.08 -31.46
N ARG A 363 44.45 5.45 -32.74
CA ARG A 363 45.34 6.50 -33.27
C ARG A 363 44.78 7.89 -32.93
N PRO A 364 45.53 8.80 -32.32
CA PRO A 364 45.10 10.18 -32.16
C PRO A 364 45.19 10.89 -33.52
N ARG A 365 44.07 11.48 -33.95
CA ARG A 365 43.98 12.30 -35.16
C ARG A 365 44.43 13.73 -34.81
N VAL A 366 45.55 14.13 -35.39
CA VAL A 366 46.03 15.52 -35.42
C VAL A 366 45.05 16.34 -36.26
N ILE A 367 44.47 17.39 -35.69
CA ILE A 367 43.73 18.42 -36.41
C ILE A 367 44.69 19.60 -36.59
N GLN A 368 44.95 19.96 -37.85
CA GLN A 368 45.76 21.12 -38.21
C GLN A 368 45.03 22.42 -37.85
N SER A 369 45.73 23.28 -37.13
CA SER A 369 45.34 24.67 -36.86
C SER A 369 45.52 25.51 -38.12
N SER A 370 44.44 26.15 -38.57
CA SER A 370 44.51 27.30 -39.47
C SER A 370 44.12 28.55 -38.68
N ALA A 371 45.07 29.49 -38.59
CA ALA A 371 44.95 30.78 -37.95
C ALA A 371 43.98 31.70 -38.72
N LEU A 372 43.10 32.40 -37.99
CA LEU A 372 42.49 33.66 -38.40
C LEU A 372 42.26 34.54 -37.17
N GLY A 373 43.02 35.64 -37.12
CA GLY A 373 42.58 36.98 -36.69
C GLY A 373 42.06 37.20 -35.28
N SER A 374 42.90 37.81 -34.44
CA SER A 374 42.51 38.48 -33.19
C SER A 374 41.49 39.60 -33.41
N LEU A 375 40.38 39.56 -32.68
CA LEU A 375 39.65 40.75 -32.23
C LEU A 375 39.32 40.56 -30.75
N VAL A 376 39.98 41.38 -29.93
CA VAL A 376 39.84 41.46 -28.47
C VAL A 376 38.81 42.54 -28.16
N THR A 377 37.77 42.19 -27.41
CA THR A 377 36.99 43.12 -26.57
C THR A 377 36.73 42.46 -25.21
N PRO A 378 36.92 43.17 -24.08
CA PRO A 378 36.80 42.58 -22.74
C PRO A 378 35.34 42.53 -22.27
N ALA A 379 34.96 41.42 -21.63
CA ALA A 379 33.70 41.28 -20.89
C ALA A 379 33.87 41.79 -19.43
N PRO A 380 32.88 42.48 -18.85
CA PRO A 380 32.98 43.00 -17.49
C PRO A 380 32.75 41.90 -16.44
N GLN A 381 33.56 41.93 -15.38
CA GLN A 381 33.41 41.11 -14.17
C GLN A 381 32.25 41.64 -13.33
N ALA A 382 31.29 40.77 -12.99
CA ALA A 382 30.27 41.05 -11.99
C ALA A 382 30.73 40.56 -10.61
N ASN A 383 31.11 41.50 -9.74
CA ASN A 383 31.27 41.29 -8.31
C ASN A 383 29.91 41.07 -7.65
N ILE A 384 29.74 39.94 -6.96
CA ILE A 384 28.55 39.67 -6.14
C ILE A 384 28.90 39.98 -4.68
N ALA A 385 28.28 41.03 -4.14
CA ALA A 385 28.24 41.37 -2.72
C ALA A 385 26.92 40.88 -2.09
N PRO A 386 26.86 40.60 -0.76
CA PRO A 386 25.69 39.98 -0.13
C PRO A 386 24.55 40.98 0.12
N PRO A 387 23.26 40.55 0.09
CA PRO A 387 22.15 41.47 0.24
C PRO A 387 21.80 41.76 1.71
N GLN A 388 21.48 43.02 1.96
CA GLN A 388 20.98 43.58 3.22
C GLN A 388 19.49 43.87 3.04
N TRP A 389 18.66 43.51 4.02
CA TRP A 389 17.21 43.74 3.97
C TRP A 389 16.86 45.13 4.52
N ALA A 390 16.10 45.91 3.76
CA ALA A 390 15.43 47.11 4.26
C ALA A 390 13.98 47.14 3.76
N VAL A 391 13.06 47.38 4.70
CA VAL A 391 11.60 47.47 4.54
C VAL A 391 11.20 48.92 4.30
N ALA A 392 10.27 49.20 3.37
CA ALA A 392 9.52 50.47 3.29
C ALA A 392 8.18 50.31 2.52
N PRO A 393 7.17 51.20 2.75
CA PRO A 393 5.74 50.86 2.77
C PRO A 393 4.95 51.24 1.47
N PRO A 394 3.62 50.97 1.38
CA PRO A 394 2.87 51.01 0.12
C PRO A 394 2.10 52.33 -0.11
N GLY A 395 1.92 52.67 -1.39
CA GLY A 395 1.06 53.76 -1.89
C GLY A 395 0.07 53.27 -2.97
N PRO A 396 -1.01 54.01 -3.28
CA PRO A 396 -2.31 53.41 -3.61
C PRO A 396 -2.72 53.37 -5.10
N ALA A 397 -3.71 52.48 -5.30
CA ALA A 397 -4.61 52.16 -6.42
C ALA A 397 -4.80 53.13 -7.62
N ALA A 398 -4.94 52.55 -8.82
CA ALA A 398 -5.70 53.12 -9.94
C ALA A 398 -6.29 52.04 -10.89
N VAL A 399 -7.63 51.95 -10.86
CA VAL A 399 -8.66 51.80 -11.92
C VAL A 399 -8.34 51.03 -13.22
N ALA A 400 -9.14 49.98 -13.49
CA ALA A 400 -9.22 49.28 -14.77
C ALA A 400 -10.41 49.77 -15.61
N ALA A 401 -10.21 49.89 -16.93
CA ALA A 401 -11.22 50.23 -17.93
C ALA A 401 -11.73 48.98 -18.68
N GLN A 402 -13.03 48.93 -18.97
CA GLN A 402 -13.73 47.90 -19.77
C GLN A 402 -14.00 48.38 -21.21
N PRO A 403 -14.25 47.46 -22.16
CA PRO A 403 -15.05 47.74 -23.37
C PRO A 403 -16.34 46.89 -23.49
N PRO A 404 -17.25 47.21 -24.45
CA PRO A 404 -18.71 47.11 -24.25
C PRO A 404 -19.42 45.93 -24.94
N VAL A 405 -20.67 45.69 -24.53
CA VAL A 405 -21.66 44.75 -25.11
C VAL A 405 -22.75 45.49 -25.90
N PRO A 406 -23.34 44.89 -26.97
CA PRO A 406 -24.56 45.39 -27.60
C PRO A 406 -25.83 44.72 -27.04
N ALA A 407 -26.94 45.44 -27.18
CA ALA A 407 -28.26 45.18 -26.63
C ALA A 407 -29.18 44.33 -27.54
N ALA A 408 -30.16 43.64 -26.93
CA ALA A 408 -31.62 43.81 -27.15
C ALA A 408 -32.46 42.51 -27.06
N ALA A 409 -33.72 42.72 -26.68
CA ALA A 409 -34.95 41.93 -26.95
C ALA A 409 -35.44 40.89 -25.92
N VAL A 410 -36.24 41.41 -24.97
CA VAL A 410 -37.63 41.05 -24.60
C VAL A 410 -38.18 39.67 -25.04
N SER A 411 -38.75 38.91 -24.08
CA SER A 411 -39.78 37.90 -24.39
C SER A 411 -40.82 37.76 -23.28
N THR A 412 -42.08 37.72 -23.73
CA THR A 412 -43.35 37.63 -23.02
C THR A 412 -43.72 36.18 -22.65
N ALA A 413 -44.48 36.02 -21.56
CA ALA A 413 -45.18 34.79 -21.14
C ALA A 413 -46.45 34.53 -22.01
N PRO A 414 -47.38 33.61 -21.66
CA PRO A 414 -47.32 32.17 -21.32
C PRO A 414 -48.40 31.33 -22.09
N ALA A 415 -48.46 29.98 -21.94
CA ALA A 415 -49.71 29.20 -22.02
C ALA A 415 -49.56 27.74 -21.53
N ALA A 416 -50.61 27.25 -20.87
CA ALA A 416 -50.81 25.92 -20.28
C ALA A 416 -51.29 24.86 -21.30
N ILE A 417 -51.40 23.58 -20.90
CA ILE A 417 -52.57 22.67 -21.12
C ILE A 417 -52.33 21.25 -20.52
N ALA A 418 -53.40 20.73 -19.88
CA ALA A 418 -53.86 19.33 -19.68
C ALA A 418 -53.30 18.37 -18.58
N ARG A 419 -54.18 18.16 -17.58
CA ARG A 419 -54.52 16.92 -16.78
C ARG A 419 -54.93 15.74 -17.69
N ALA A 420 -55.02 14.44 -17.36
CA ALA A 420 -54.97 13.50 -16.20
C ALA A 420 -54.96 12.04 -16.81
N PRO A 421 -55.14 10.87 -16.13
CA PRO A 421 -55.35 10.56 -14.70
C PRO A 421 -54.50 9.38 -14.13
N ALA A 422 -54.69 9.14 -12.83
CA ALA A 422 -54.09 8.11 -11.98
C ALA A 422 -55.02 6.91 -11.72
N MET A 423 -54.45 5.76 -11.30
CA MET A 423 -55.02 4.71 -10.39
C MET A 423 -53.89 3.74 -9.93
N PRO A 424 -54.04 2.92 -8.86
CA PRO A 424 -53.16 2.96 -7.69
C PRO A 424 -52.35 1.67 -7.39
N ALA A 425 -51.41 1.79 -6.47
CA ALA A 425 -50.55 0.73 -5.94
C ALA A 425 -51.22 -0.07 -4.80
N SER A 426 -50.97 -1.38 -4.79
CA SER A 426 -51.44 -2.36 -3.80
C SER A 426 -50.45 -2.52 -2.64
N GLU A 427 -50.99 -2.72 -1.43
CA GLU A 427 -50.29 -2.92 -0.15
C GLU A 427 -50.07 -4.43 0.13
N PRO A 428 -48.99 -4.85 0.83
CA PRO A 428 -48.75 -6.26 1.16
C PRO A 428 -49.30 -6.65 2.56
N ALA A 429 -49.82 -7.88 2.66
CA ALA A 429 -50.45 -8.45 3.87
C ALA A 429 -49.44 -9.01 4.91
N PRO A 430 -49.78 -9.06 6.22
CA PRO A 430 -48.96 -9.66 7.27
C PRO A 430 -49.27 -11.14 7.59
N LEU A 431 -48.26 -11.85 8.10
CA LEU A 431 -48.23 -13.29 8.42
C LEU A 431 -49.01 -13.69 9.71
N PRO A 432 -49.44 -14.96 9.87
CA PRO A 432 -50.21 -15.45 11.03
C PRO A 432 -49.36 -16.02 12.19
N PRO A 433 -49.85 -15.94 13.46
CA PRO A 433 -49.25 -16.61 14.64
C PRO A 433 -49.78 -18.06 14.89
N PRO A 434 -49.08 -18.87 15.72
CA PRO A 434 -49.19 -20.34 15.77
C PRO A 434 -50.34 -20.89 16.64
N PRO A 435 -50.77 -22.16 16.45
CA PRO A 435 -51.83 -22.77 17.25
C PRO A 435 -51.30 -23.62 18.42
N GLY A 436 -51.88 -23.45 19.61
CA GLY A 436 -51.80 -24.44 20.70
C GLY A 436 -51.87 -23.85 22.10
N ALA A 437 -53.08 -23.73 22.67
CA ALA A 437 -53.41 -24.01 24.09
C ALA A 437 -54.79 -23.44 24.48
N ARG A 438 -55.66 -24.33 24.98
CA ARG A 438 -56.83 -24.09 25.85
C ARG A 438 -57.01 -25.38 26.67
N PRO A 439 -57.79 -25.40 27.77
CA PRO A 439 -58.17 -24.33 28.69
C PRO A 439 -58.06 -24.75 30.19
N GLY A 440 -58.08 -23.79 31.11
CA GLY A 440 -58.21 -24.01 32.55
C GLY A 440 -59.20 -23.02 33.16
N ILE A 441 -60.06 -23.53 34.05
CA ILE A 441 -61.34 -23.00 34.51
C ILE A 441 -61.16 -22.26 35.85
N LEU A 442 -62.18 -21.50 36.24
CA LEU A 442 -62.61 -21.09 37.60
C LEU A 442 -62.21 -19.70 38.11
N GLY A 443 -63.21 -18.96 38.59
CA GLY A 443 -63.02 -17.91 39.60
C GLY A 443 -63.95 -16.70 39.46
N THR A 444 -65.18 -16.82 39.94
CA THR A 444 -66.25 -15.81 39.94
C THR A 444 -66.21 -14.82 41.13
N LEU A 445 -66.82 -13.63 40.94
CA LEU A 445 -67.49 -12.69 41.89
C LEU A 445 -66.68 -11.52 42.53
N PRO A 446 -67.32 -10.41 43.01
CA PRO A 446 -68.33 -9.57 42.33
C PRO A 446 -68.15 -8.03 42.51
N VAL A 447 -68.87 -7.30 41.66
CA VAL A 447 -69.47 -5.93 41.74
C VAL A 447 -69.21 -5.03 42.96
N GLN A 448 -68.79 -3.77 42.72
CA GLN A 448 -69.42 -2.57 43.32
C GLN A 448 -69.18 -1.29 42.48
N ARG A 449 -70.29 -0.63 42.11
CA ARG A 449 -70.38 0.72 41.53
C ARG A 449 -70.70 1.70 42.66
N VAL A 450 -70.04 2.87 42.73
CA VAL A 450 -70.69 4.17 43.03
C VAL A 450 -69.89 5.31 42.40
N SER A 451 -70.62 6.16 41.65
CA SER A 451 -70.38 7.54 41.18
C SER A 451 -69.90 8.50 42.28
N ALA A 452 -69.46 9.75 42.09
CA ALA A 452 -69.02 10.64 41.01
C ALA A 452 -68.61 11.96 41.72
N GLU A 453 -67.67 12.75 41.17
CA GLU A 453 -67.69 14.23 41.23
C GLU A 453 -66.63 14.79 40.24
N SER A 454 -67.12 15.23 39.07
CA SER A 454 -66.84 16.49 38.32
C SER A 454 -65.39 17.01 38.13
N GLU A 455 -64.88 17.48 36.98
CA GLU A 455 -65.17 17.62 35.53
C GLU A 455 -64.01 18.53 34.95
N PRO A 456 -63.89 18.92 33.66
CA PRO A 456 -64.14 18.23 32.38
C PRO A 456 -63.07 18.46 31.26
N ALA A 457 -63.25 17.69 30.17
CA ALA A 457 -62.92 17.91 28.74
C ALA A 457 -61.51 17.58 28.17
N PRO A 458 -61.40 16.56 27.30
CA PRO A 458 -60.47 16.54 26.18
C PRO A 458 -61.22 16.78 24.85
N ALA A 459 -60.83 17.83 24.14
CA ALA A 459 -61.40 18.15 22.84
C ALA A 459 -60.76 17.30 21.73
N SER A 460 -61.65 16.75 20.91
CA SER A 460 -61.52 16.14 19.60
C SER A 460 -60.41 16.66 18.69
N ALA A 461 -59.78 15.73 17.96
CA ALA A 461 -59.06 16.00 16.72
C ALA A 461 -59.96 16.69 15.67
N PRO A 462 -59.40 17.61 14.87
CA PRO A 462 -59.93 17.88 13.55
C PRO A 462 -58.89 17.69 12.44
N ALA A 463 -59.32 16.93 11.44
CA ALA A 463 -59.26 17.17 10.01
C ALA A 463 -58.18 18.11 9.43
N ALA A 464 -57.51 17.57 8.40
CA ALA A 464 -56.71 18.29 7.44
C ALA A 464 -57.49 19.37 6.68
N LEU A 465 -56.86 20.54 6.55
CA LEU A 465 -57.13 21.61 5.58
C LEU A 465 -55.78 22.29 5.21
N PRO A 466 -55.73 23.07 4.11
CA PRO A 466 -54.88 22.78 2.95
C PRO A 466 -53.47 23.39 3.05
N ALA A 467 -52.56 22.84 2.24
CA ALA A 467 -51.23 23.37 2.06
C ALA A 467 -51.27 24.86 1.68
N PRO A 468 -50.64 25.76 2.47
CA PRO A 468 -50.31 27.06 1.97
C PRO A 468 -49.13 26.92 1.01
N ALA A 469 -49.33 27.37 -0.21
CA ALA A 469 -48.27 27.69 -1.15
C ALA A 469 -47.27 28.61 -0.46
N ILE A 470 -46.13 28.07 -0.01
CA ILE A 470 -44.97 28.90 0.28
C ILE A 470 -44.43 29.30 -1.08
N GLN A 471 -44.88 30.48 -1.50
CA GLN A 471 -44.17 31.35 -2.42
C GLN A 471 -42.68 31.19 -2.13
N ARG A 472 -41.92 30.71 -3.13
CA ARG A 472 -40.46 30.81 -3.11
C ARG A 472 -40.15 32.29 -2.95
N ALA A 473 -39.91 32.70 -1.71
CA ALA A 473 -39.20 33.93 -1.44
C ALA A 473 -37.82 33.74 -2.08
N ALA A 474 -37.69 34.24 -3.30
CA ALA A 474 -36.46 34.88 -3.72
C ALA A 474 -36.24 36.02 -2.72
N MET A 475 -35.78 35.68 -1.51
CA MET A 475 -35.21 36.66 -0.62
C MET A 475 -34.11 37.30 -1.45
N SER A 476 -34.21 38.60 -1.66
CA SER A 476 -33.12 39.44 -2.12
C SER A 476 -31.96 39.22 -1.15
N ARG A 477 -31.12 38.23 -1.43
CA ARG A 477 -29.98 37.88 -0.58
C ARG A 477 -28.87 38.87 -0.87
N SER A 478 -29.03 40.11 -0.43
CA SER A 478 -27.91 41.05 -0.37
C SER A 478 -26.91 40.50 0.65
N GLY A 479 -25.72 40.14 0.16
CA GLY A 479 -24.70 39.52 0.99
C GLY A 479 -23.69 38.72 0.18
N TRP A 480 -22.72 38.17 0.88
CA TRP A 480 -21.75 37.26 0.30
C TRP A 480 -22.29 35.83 0.32
N ILE A 481 -21.96 35.10 -0.73
CA ILE A 481 -22.28 33.67 -0.88
C ILE A 481 -20.99 32.89 -1.04
N ILE A 482 -21.01 31.63 -0.62
CA ILE A 482 -19.90 30.71 -0.85
C ILE A 482 -20.38 29.54 -1.71
N GLN A 483 -19.57 29.14 -2.68
CA GLN A 483 -19.83 28.01 -3.57
C GLN A 483 -18.85 26.90 -3.28
N LEU A 484 -19.37 25.70 -2.99
CA LEU A 484 -18.57 24.53 -2.63
C LEU A 484 -18.26 23.58 -3.80
N GLY A 485 -18.91 23.80 -4.95
CA GLY A 485 -18.69 23.00 -6.16
C GLY A 485 -19.85 23.06 -7.14
N ALA A 486 -19.66 22.45 -8.31
CA ALA A 486 -20.69 22.20 -9.30
C ALA A 486 -20.69 20.71 -9.63
N PHE A 487 -21.83 20.05 -9.43
CA PHE A 487 -22.00 18.59 -9.52
C PHE A 487 -22.90 18.24 -10.70
N ALA A 488 -22.80 17.02 -11.21
CA ALA A 488 -23.67 16.55 -12.29
C ALA A 488 -25.08 16.18 -11.79
N ASP A 489 -25.20 15.85 -10.49
CA ASP A 489 -26.45 15.43 -9.86
C ASP A 489 -26.86 16.39 -8.72
N GLU A 490 -28.15 16.71 -8.64
CA GLU A 490 -28.73 17.55 -7.58
C GLU A 490 -28.65 16.89 -6.20
N ALA A 491 -28.79 15.56 -6.12
CA ALA A 491 -28.70 14.81 -4.87
C ALA A 491 -27.27 14.83 -4.31
N GLU A 492 -26.26 14.74 -5.17
CA GLU A 492 -24.85 14.86 -4.80
C GLU A 492 -24.54 16.28 -4.28
N ALA A 493 -25.04 17.31 -4.98
CA ALA A 493 -24.91 18.70 -4.55
C ALA A 493 -25.56 18.95 -3.16
N LYS A 494 -26.76 18.41 -2.93
CA LYS A 494 -27.46 18.49 -1.63
C LYS A 494 -26.72 17.74 -0.52
N GLN A 495 -26.16 16.57 -0.83
CA GLN A 495 -25.38 15.81 0.13
C GLN A 495 -24.09 16.55 0.52
N ARG A 496 -23.46 17.24 -0.44
CA ARG A 496 -22.28 18.06 -0.17
C ARG A 496 -22.60 19.26 0.73
N LEU A 497 -23.75 19.90 0.54
CA LEU A 497 -24.23 20.97 1.42
C LEU A 497 -24.46 20.47 2.85
N ARG A 498 -25.17 19.36 3.02
CA ARG A 498 -25.41 18.78 4.37
C ARG A 498 -24.11 18.41 5.08
N SER A 499 -23.18 17.79 4.35
CA SER A 499 -21.86 17.44 4.88
C SER A 499 -21.11 18.71 5.32
N ALA A 500 -21.07 19.74 4.49
CA ALA A 500 -20.42 21.01 4.84
C ALA A 500 -21.06 21.69 6.06
N GLN A 501 -22.40 21.66 6.16
CA GLN A 501 -23.14 22.20 7.30
C GLN A 501 -22.87 21.45 8.60
N SER A 502 -22.66 20.12 8.53
CA SER A 502 -22.30 19.31 9.69
C SER A 502 -20.86 19.54 10.17
N MET A 503 -19.93 19.83 9.25
CA MET A 503 -18.52 20.07 9.59
C MET A 503 -18.28 21.45 10.19
N ALA A 504 -18.99 22.46 9.69
CA ALA A 504 -18.80 23.85 10.10
C ALA A 504 -20.08 24.43 10.75
N HIS A 505 -20.72 23.66 11.63
CA HIS A 505 -22.02 24.02 12.21
C HIS A 505 -22.00 25.41 12.88
N SER A 506 -20.92 25.77 13.57
CA SER A 506 -20.76 27.06 14.24
C SER A 506 -20.54 28.24 13.28
N LEU A 507 -19.94 28.01 12.10
CA LEU A 507 -19.67 29.05 11.10
C LEU A 507 -20.81 29.19 10.08
N LEU A 508 -21.63 28.15 9.93
CA LEU A 508 -22.76 28.08 9.01
C LEU A 508 -24.12 28.16 9.71
N ALA A 509 -24.16 28.40 11.02
CA ALA A 509 -25.40 28.39 11.81
C ALA A 509 -26.46 29.37 11.28
N SER A 510 -26.03 30.49 10.69
CA SER A 510 -26.90 31.52 10.13
C SER A 510 -27.00 31.50 8.60
N ALA A 511 -26.45 30.46 7.94
CA ALA A 511 -26.33 30.42 6.48
C ALA A 511 -27.22 29.33 5.86
N ASP A 512 -27.96 29.71 4.81
CA ASP A 512 -28.88 28.80 4.12
C ASP A 512 -28.18 28.11 2.94
N GLY A 513 -28.11 26.78 2.99
CA GLY A 513 -27.63 25.95 1.89
C GLY A 513 -28.68 25.77 0.80
N PHE A 514 -28.32 26.02 -0.46
CA PHE A 514 -29.19 25.82 -1.61
C PHE A 514 -28.41 25.33 -2.84
N THR A 515 -29.12 24.65 -3.73
CA THR A 515 -28.59 24.19 -5.01
C THR A 515 -29.15 25.03 -6.15
N GLU A 516 -28.27 25.50 -7.03
CA GLU A 516 -28.65 26.27 -8.21
C GLU A 516 -28.32 25.47 -9.48
N ARG A 517 -29.32 25.20 -10.31
CA ARG A 517 -29.13 24.52 -11.59
C ARG A 517 -28.60 25.53 -12.62
N VAL A 518 -27.45 25.23 -13.20
CA VAL A 518 -26.82 26.04 -14.25
C VAL A 518 -26.49 25.14 -15.44
N VAL A 519 -26.99 25.52 -16.61
CA VAL A 519 -26.67 24.84 -17.87
C VAL A 519 -25.45 25.53 -18.47
N LYS A 520 -24.37 24.78 -18.74
CA LYS A 520 -23.16 25.30 -19.41
C LYS A 520 -22.92 24.48 -20.68
N GLY A 521 -23.37 25.00 -21.82
CA GLY A 521 -23.37 24.25 -23.09
C GLY A 521 -24.44 23.16 -23.08
N SER A 522 -24.06 21.91 -23.36
CA SER A 522 -24.96 20.74 -23.39
C SER A 522 -25.03 19.96 -22.07
N LYS A 523 -24.40 20.45 -20.99
CA LYS A 523 -24.37 19.78 -19.69
C LYS A 523 -25.08 20.60 -18.62
N GLU A 524 -26.00 19.96 -17.92
CA GLU A 524 -26.65 20.50 -16.73
C GLU A 524 -25.75 20.25 -15.51
N LEU A 525 -25.52 21.29 -14.71
CA LEU A 525 -24.73 21.20 -13.49
C LEU A 525 -25.48 21.85 -12.32
N TYR A 526 -25.34 21.28 -11.14
CA TYR A 526 -25.93 21.75 -9.90
C TYR A 526 -24.86 22.35 -9.01
N ARG A 527 -24.90 23.67 -8.83
CA ARG A 527 -23.96 24.41 -7.98
C ARG A 527 -24.45 24.39 -6.54
N ALA A 528 -23.61 23.86 -5.64
CA ALA A 528 -23.87 23.86 -4.21
C ALA A 528 -23.40 25.20 -3.60
N ARG A 529 -24.33 25.98 -3.05
CA ARG A 529 -24.07 27.32 -2.51
C ARG A 529 -24.64 27.50 -1.10
N PHE A 530 -23.99 28.33 -0.29
CA PHE A 530 -24.57 28.88 0.93
C PHE A 530 -24.68 30.39 0.80
N ALA A 531 -25.75 30.98 1.32
CA ALA A 531 -25.94 32.43 1.34
C ALA A 531 -26.30 32.94 2.74
N GLY A 532 -26.20 34.25 2.92
CA GLY A 532 -26.44 34.93 4.20
C GLY A 532 -25.15 35.27 4.96
N PHE A 533 -24.02 35.38 4.28
CA PHE A 533 -22.77 35.79 4.93
C PHE A 533 -22.47 37.28 4.76
N ASP A 534 -21.84 37.83 5.77
CA ASP A 534 -21.02 39.04 5.66
C ASP A 534 -19.69 38.70 4.97
N LYS A 535 -18.97 39.69 4.44
CA LYS A 535 -17.73 39.47 3.68
C LYS A 535 -16.69 38.67 4.48
N GLU A 536 -16.43 39.11 5.70
CA GLU A 536 -15.43 38.52 6.59
C GLU A 536 -15.81 37.08 6.96
N LYS A 537 -17.10 36.83 7.19
CA LYS A 537 -17.62 35.48 7.50
C LYS A 537 -17.55 34.55 6.29
N ALA A 538 -17.83 35.05 5.09
CA ALA A 538 -17.72 34.27 3.86
C ALA A 538 -16.26 33.87 3.60
N GLU A 539 -15.31 34.79 3.77
CA GLU A 539 -13.88 34.52 3.61
C GLU A 539 -13.37 33.56 4.69
N ALA A 540 -13.77 33.73 5.95
CA ALA A 540 -13.42 32.84 7.04
C ALA A 540 -13.98 31.42 6.84
N ALA A 541 -15.26 31.31 6.45
CA ALA A 541 -15.88 30.02 6.13
C ALA A 541 -15.15 29.36 4.95
N CYS A 542 -14.81 30.13 3.92
CA CYS A 542 -14.11 29.59 2.75
C CYS A 542 -12.66 29.18 3.05
N HIS A 543 -11.96 29.92 3.91
CA HIS A 543 -10.65 29.52 4.44
C HIS A 543 -10.75 28.25 5.29
N TYR A 544 -11.79 28.12 6.11
CA TYR A 544 -12.05 26.91 6.88
C TYR A 544 -12.27 25.71 5.95
N PHE A 545 -13.08 25.85 4.91
CA PHE A 545 -13.31 24.78 3.93
C PHE A 545 -12.04 24.42 3.15
N LYS A 546 -11.25 25.41 2.71
CA LYS A 546 -9.97 25.15 2.02
C LYS A 546 -8.94 24.44 2.90
N ARG A 547 -8.88 24.76 4.21
CA ARG A 547 -8.01 24.07 5.18
C ARG A 547 -8.44 22.62 5.44
N ASN A 548 -9.70 22.29 5.17
CA ASN A 548 -10.26 20.95 5.27
C ASN A 548 -10.44 20.27 3.90
N ASP A 549 -9.67 20.70 2.88
CA ASP A 549 -9.64 20.14 1.52
C ASP A 549 -11.00 20.15 0.78
N ILE A 550 -11.88 21.11 1.10
CA ILE A 550 -13.15 21.34 0.40
C ILE A 550 -12.98 22.56 -0.51
N ALA A 551 -13.19 22.36 -1.81
CA ALA A 551 -13.21 23.44 -2.78
C ALA A 551 -14.24 24.49 -2.37
N CYS A 552 -13.80 25.74 -2.22
CA CYS A 552 -14.68 26.83 -1.88
C CYS A 552 -14.29 28.11 -2.62
N MET A 553 -15.29 28.85 -3.09
CA MET A 553 -15.15 30.16 -3.71
C MET A 553 -16.14 31.15 -3.09
N THR A 554 -15.68 32.32 -2.67
CA THR A 554 -16.53 33.43 -2.25
C THR A 554 -17.03 34.20 -3.47
N LEU A 555 -18.30 34.58 -3.47
CA LEU A 555 -18.95 35.34 -4.53
C LEU A 555 -19.79 36.43 -3.86
N ARG A 556 -19.88 37.59 -4.49
CA ARG A 556 -20.81 38.64 -4.09
C ARG A 556 -22.10 38.44 -4.87
N ASN A 557 -23.24 38.33 -4.19
CA ASN A 557 -24.55 38.19 -4.82
C ASN A 557 -25.04 39.52 -5.39
#